data_AF-A0A4U8S9L9-F1
#
_entry.id   AF-A0A4U8S9L9-F1
#
_cell.length_a   1.000
_cell.length_b   1.000
_cell.length_c   1.000
_cell.angle_alpha   90.00
_cell.angle_beta   90.00
_cell.angle_gamma   90.00
#
_symmetry.space_group_name_H-M   'P 1'
#
loop_
_entity.id
_entity.type
_entity.pdbx_description
1 polymer ?
#
loop_
_entity_poly.entity_id
_entity_poly.type
_entity_poly.pdbx_seq_one_letter_code
_entity_poly.pdbx_strand_id
1 'polypeptide(L)' 'MPNILAFDEFLKTLQTTNRSLGFFVDWQKCLNNRDSISIYLNHLNFLLSKDKQEMWK' A
#
# COMPACT_ATOMS: atom_id res chain seq x y z
N MET A 1 -23.83 2.40 4.38
CA MET A 1 -23.56 3.81 4.03
C MET A 1 -22.09 3.90 3.68
N PRO A 2 -21.71 4.36 2.48
CA PRO A 2 -20.30 4.58 2.18
C PRO A 2 -19.76 5.68 3.10
N ASN A 3 -18.57 5.47 3.64
CA ASN A 3 -17.88 6.51 4.39
C ASN A 3 -17.39 7.55 3.37
N ILE A 4 -18.08 8.69 3.29
CA ILE A 4 -17.84 9.76 2.29
C ILE A 4 -16.76 10.75 2.78
N LEU A 5 -16.15 10.50 3.94
CA LEU A 5 -15.14 11.42 4.46
C LEU A 5 -13.94 11.45 3.52
N ALA A 6 -13.66 12.63 2.96
CA ALA A 6 -12.49 12.82 2.12
C ALA A 6 -11.22 12.58 2.95
N PHE A 7 -10.18 12.01 2.34
CA PHE A 7 -8.93 11.70 3.04
C PHE A 7 -8.31 12.96 3.69
N ASP A 8 -8.40 14.10 3.02
CA ASP A 8 -7.91 15.37 3.56
C ASP A 8 -8.70 15.86 4.78
N GLU A 9 -10.01 15.59 4.82
CA GLU A 9 -10.84 15.90 5.99
C GLU A 9 -10.53 14.95 7.14
N PHE A 10 -10.31 13.67 6.85
CA PHE A 10 -9.86 12.71 7.85
C PHE A 10 -8.54 13.15 8.50
N LEU A 11 -7.53 13.57 7.71
CA LEU A 11 -6.25 14.02 8.23
C LEU A 11 -6.37 15.21 9.21
N LYS A 12 -7.33 16.12 8.97
CA LYS A 12 -7.61 17.25 9.87
C LYS A 12 -8.20 16.82 11.22
N THR A 13 -8.81 15.64 11.32
CA THR A 13 -9.37 15.11 12.58
C THR A 13 -8.34 14.45 13.48
N LEU A 14 -7.11 14.24 12.99
CA LEU A 14 -6.06 13.57 13.75
C LEU A 14 -5.61 14.43 14.93
N GLN A 15 -5.59 13.82 16.12
CA GLN A 15 -5.03 14.47 17.30
C GLN A 15 -3.52 14.28 17.37
N THR A 16 -2.81 15.27 17.92
CA THR A 16 -1.38 15.14 18.21
C THR A 16 -1.15 14.07 19.26
N THR A 17 -0.27 13.12 18.94
CA THR A 17 0.09 12.00 19.83
C THR A 17 1.60 11.99 20.05
N ASN A 18 2.04 11.53 21.22
CA ASN A 18 3.47 11.29 21.51
C ASN A 18 3.98 9.95 20.93
N ARG A 19 3.15 9.23 20.19
CA ARG A 19 3.46 7.98 19.51
C ARG A 19 3.76 8.24 18.04
N SER A 20 4.77 7.54 17.52
CA SER A 20 5.07 7.54 16.10
C SER A 20 4.02 6.74 15.33
N LEU A 21 3.95 6.94 14.01
CA LEU A 21 3.01 6.24 13.13
C LEU A 21 3.14 4.71 13.20
N GLY A 22 4.32 4.19 13.57
CA GLY A 22 4.57 2.77 13.81
C GLY A 22 3.90 2.16 15.04
N PHE A 23 3.36 2.99 15.94
CA PHE A 23 2.48 2.50 17.01
C PHE A 23 1.09 2.11 16.48
N PHE A 24 0.60 2.80 15.46
CA PHE A 24 -0.75 2.62 14.93
C PHE A 24 -0.81 1.67 13.73
N VAL A 25 0.34 1.42 13.10
CA VAL A 25 0.45 0.64 11.88
C VAL A 25 1.59 -0.35 12.01
N ASP A 26 1.28 -1.63 11.78
CA ASP A 26 2.30 -2.67 11.60
C ASP A 26 2.93 -2.53 10.21
N TRP A 27 3.98 -1.72 10.13
CA TRP A 27 4.71 -1.47 8.89
C TRP A 27 5.33 -2.75 8.32
N GLN A 28 5.74 -3.69 9.17
CA GLN A 28 6.32 -4.94 8.70
C GLN A 28 5.27 -5.74 7.93
N LYS A 29 4.05 -5.81 8.44
CA LYS A 29 2.92 -6.43 7.72
C LYS A 29 2.65 -5.74 6.39
N CYS A 30 2.63 -4.41 6.35
CA CYS A 30 2.43 -3.66 5.11
C CYS A 30 3.52 -3.94 4.07
N LEU A 31 4.79 -3.93 4.49
CA LEU A 31 5.93 -4.22 3.61
C LEU A 31 5.87 -5.66 3.08
N ASN A 32 5.60 -6.64 3.94
CA ASN A 32 5.48 -8.04 3.54
C ASN A 32 4.36 -8.25 2.51
N ASN A 33 3.22 -7.57 2.68
CA ASN A 33 2.12 -7.63 1.73
C ASN A 33 2.49 -7.02 0.39
N ARG A 34 3.14 -5.84 0.39
CA ARG A 34 3.62 -5.18 -0.84
C ARG A 34 4.56 -6.09 -1.61
N ASP A 35 5.53 -6.68 -0.94
CA ASP A 35 6.54 -7.53 -1.57
C ASP A 35 5.91 -8.81 -2.13
N SER A 36 4.98 -9.42 -1.37
CA SER A 36 4.21 -10.58 -1.85
C SER A 36 3.39 -10.26 -3.10
N ILE A 37 2.68 -9.13 -3.11
CA ILE A 37 1.90 -8.67 -4.27
C ILE A 37 2.82 -8.45 -5.47
N SER A 38 3.98 -7.83 -5.28
CA SER A 38 4.97 -7.62 -6.34
C SER A 38 5.43 -8.94 -6.98
N ILE A 39 5.68 -9.98 -6.18
CA ILE A 39 6.04 -11.31 -6.68
C ILE A 39 4.89 -11.89 -7.53
N TYR A 40 3.65 -11.85 -7.03
CA TYR A 40 2.50 -12.36 -7.79
C TYR A 40 2.25 -11.58 -9.08
N LEU A 41 2.43 -10.27 -9.07
CA LEU A 41 2.35 -9.44 -10.27
C LEU A 41 3.43 -9.80 -11.30
N ASN A 42 4.66 -10.04 -10.86
CA ASN A 42 5.73 -10.51 -11.74
C ASN A 42 5.40 -11.87 -12.35
N HIS A 43 4.87 -12.80 -11.56
CA HIS A 43 4.43 -14.11 -12.06
C HIS A 43 3.30 -13.96 -13.08
N LEU A 44 2.33 -13.08 -12.81
CA LEU A 44 1.24 -12.80 -13.74
C LEU A 44 1.76 -12.18 -15.04
N ASN A 45 2.64 -11.19 -14.97
CA ASN A 45 3.25 -10.57 -16.14
C ASN A 45 4.01 -11.59 -17.01
N PHE A 46 4.71 -12.52 -16.38
CA PHE A 46 5.37 -13.64 -17.06
C PHE A 46 4.37 -14.51 -17.81
N LEU A 47 3.27 -14.93 -17.15
CA LEU A 47 2.22 -15.74 -17.77
C LEU A 47 1.54 -15.03 -18.95
N LEU A 48 1.37 -13.71 -18.83
CA LEU A 48 0.78 -12.88 -19.88
C LEU A 48 1.76 -12.52 -21.01
N SER A 49 3.00 -13.03 -20.97
CA SER A 49 4.06 -12.71 -21.94
C SER A 49 4.28 -11.20 -22.11
N LYS A 50 4.07 -10.41 -21.05
CA LYS A 50 4.37 -8.98 -21.08
C LYS A 50 5.87 -8.75 -21.25
N ASP A 51 6.24 -7.92 -22.21
CA ASP A 51 7.63 -7.61 -22.52
C ASP A 51 8.34 -7.00 -21.30
N LYS A 52 9.59 -7.44 -21.06
CA LYS A 52 10.40 -7.03 -19.89
C LYS A 52 10.60 -5.51 -19.76
N GLN A 53 10.37 -4.73 -20.83
CA GLN A 53 10.47 -3.28 -20.83
C GLN A 53 9.36 -2.56 -20.05
N GLU A 54 8.22 -3.20 -19.76
CA GLU A 54 7.14 -2.63 -18.93
C GLU A 54 7.28 -2.92 -17.43
N MET A 55 8.25 -3.76 -17.01
CA MET A 55 8.35 -4.25 -15.63
C MET A 55 9.04 -3.27 -14.65
N TRP A 56 9.60 -2.16 -15.14
CA TRP A 56 10.41 -1.21 -14.35
C TRP A 56 10.10 0.28 -14.64
N LYS A 57 8.93 0.59 -15.21
CA LYS A 57 8.42 1.97 -15.28
C LYS A 57 7.46 2.21 -14.13
#